data_AF-A0A8T1C833-F1
#
_entry.id   AF-A0A8T1C833-F1
#
_cell.length_a   1.000
_cell.length_b   1.000
_cell.length_c   1.000
_cell.angle_alpha   90.00
_cell.angle_beta   90.00
_cell.angle_gamma   90.00
#
_symmetry.space_group_name_H-M   'P 1'
#
loop_
_entity.id
_entity.type
_entity.pdbx_description
1 polymer ?
#
loop_
_entity_poly.entity_id
_entity_poly.type
_entity_poly.pdbx_seq_one_letter_code
_entity_poly.pdbx_strand_id
1 'polypeptide(L)' 'MKLDPGTVCCDFEMALLQGVKGQFPDAKRISCLFHWKQAIRRKLAALRISEDKIKKIMARGALDTLTVLPPAKIERGLSL' A
#
# COMPACT_ATOMS: atom_id res chain seq x y z
N MET A 1 2.54 33.39 12.45
CA MET A 1 2.63 32.11 13.18
C MET A 1 2.67 30.99 12.15
N LYS A 2 3.77 30.24 12.05
CA LYS A 2 3.88 29.08 11.16
C LYS A 2 3.50 27.85 12.00
N LEU A 3 2.46 27.13 11.59
CA LEU A 3 2.04 25.90 12.24
C LEU A 3 2.76 24.74 11.56
N ASP A 4 3.52 23.96 12.33
CA ASP A 4 4.07 22.70 11.86
C ASP A 4 3.06 21.59 12.11
N PRO A 5 2.62 20.86 11.07
CA PRO A 5 1.68 19.76 11.25
C PRO A 5 2.36 18.62 12.02
N GLY A 6 1.80 18.23 13.16
CA GLY A 6 2.30 17.09 13.95
C GLY A 6 2.08 15.73 13.27
N THR A 7 1.10 15.61 12.36
CA THR A 7 0.82 14.37 11.60
C THR A 7 0.14 14.71 10.27
N VAL A 8 0.52 14.03 9.19
CA VAL A 8 -0.08 14.15 7.85
C VAL A 8 -0.50 12.75 7.38
N CYS A 9 -1.76 12.58 6.97
CA CYS A 9 -2.24 11.35 6.35
C CYS A 9 -2.66 11.59 4.89
N CYS A 10 -2.64 10.53 4.08
CA CYS A 10 -3.07 10.57 2.69
C CYS A 10 -3.54 9.18 2.29
N ASP A 11 -4.66 9.09 1.56
CA ASP A 11 -5.15 7.83 1.01
C ASP A 11 -4.26 7.30 -0.12
N PHE A 12 -3.52 8.20 -0.76
CA PHE A 12 -2.56 7.88 -1.82
C PHE A 12 -1.17 7.69 -1.23
N GLU A 13 -1.00 6.60 -0.50
CA GLU A 13 0.25 6.25 0.15
C GLU A 13 1.48 6.37 -0.76
N MET A 14 1.38 5.91 -2.01
CA MET A 14 2.49 6.03 -2.98
C MET A 14 2.88 7.50 -3.20
N ALA A 15 1.90 8.38 -3.42
CA ALA A 15 2.14 9.80 -3.64
C ALA A 15 2.74 10.46 -2.39
N LEU A 16 2.22 10.13 -1.20
CA LEU A 16 2.75 10.61 0.07
C LEU A 16 4.20 10.17 0.30
N LEU A 17 4.51 8.89 0.05
CA LEU A 17 5.88 8.37 0.19
C LEU A 17 6.86 9.08 -0.75
N GLN A 18 6.44 9.40 -1.97
CA GLN A 18 7.26 10.15 -2.94
C GLN A 18 7.47 11.60 -2.49
N GLY A 19 6.41 12.29 -2.06
CA GLY A 19 6.49 13.67 -1.60
C GLY A 19 7.35 13.83 -0.34
N VAL A 20 7.17 12.93 0.64
CA VAL A 20 7.94 12.92 1.89
C VAL A 20 9.41 12.61 1.64
N LYS A 21 9.76 11.76 0.66
CA LYS A 21 11.17 11.46 0.35
C LYS A 21 11.96 12.71 -0.06
N GLY A 22 11.33 13.66 -0.76
CA GLY A 22 11.99 14.91 -1.17
C GLY A 22 12.16 15.92 -0.03
N GLN A 23 11.17 16.03 0.85
CA GLN A 23 11.16 17.03 1.93
C GLN A 23 11.81 16.53 3.23
N PHE A 24 11.77 15.23 3.49
CA PHE A 24 12.24 14.60 4.73
C PHE A 24 13.00 13.30 4.42
N PRO A 25 14.25 13.39 3.94
CA PRO A 25 15.03 12.24 3.50
C PRO A 25 15.29 11.21 4.62
N ASP A 26 15.45 11.69 5.85
CA ASP A 26 15.75 10.87 7.04
C ASP A 26 14.49 10.33 7.74
N ALA A 27 13.29 10.72 7.29
CA ALA A 27 12.06 10.25 7.90
C ALA A 27 11.87 8.74 7.66
N LYS A 28 11.65 7.99 8.74
CA LYS A 28 11.33 6.56 8.67
C LYS A 28 9.95 6.37 8.03
N ARG A 29 9.92 5.92 6.79
CA ARG A 29 8.70 5.64 6.04
C ARG A 29 8.15 4.26 6.41
N ILE A 30 7.06 4.23 7.16
CA ILE A 30 6.30 3.00 7.41
C ILE A 30 4.91 3.16 6.81
N SER A 31 4.54 2.22 5.95
CA SER A 31 3.36 2.31 5.11
C SER A 31 2.22 1.40 5.63
N CYS A 32 0.98 1.83 5.46
CA CYS A 32 -0.24 1.06 5.66
C CYS A 32 -0.23 -0.23 4.83
N LEU A 33 0.16 -0.18 3.54
CA LEU A 33 0.31 -1.37 2.70
C LEU A 33 1.34 -2.34 3.27
N PHE A 34 2.46 -1.84 3.80
CA PHE A 34 3.47 -2.67 4.44
C PHE A 34 2.91 -3.41 5.67
N HIS A 35 2.25 -2.69 6.59
CA HIS A 35 1.65 -3.31 7.77
C HIS A 35 0.55 -4.31 7.42
N TRP A 36 -0.28 -3.99 6.43
CA TRP A 36 -1.33 -4.87 5.95
C TRP A 36 -0.76 -6.15 5.32
N LYS A 37 0.23 -6.04 4.42
CA LYS A 37 0.94 -7.21 3.86
C LYS A 37 1.60 -8.04 4.97
N GLN A 38 2.18 -7.40 5.98
CA GLN A 38 2.78 -8.10 7.13
C GLN A 38 1.73 -8.88 7.94
N ALA A 39 0.55 -8.29 8.18
CA ALA A 39 -0.57 -8.95 8.86
C ALA A 39 -1.10 -10.15 8.07
N ILE A 40 -1.27 -9.99 6.75
CA ILE A 40 -1.66 -11.10 5.87
C ILE A 40 -0.63 -12.22 5.92
N ARG A 41 0.68 -11.90 5.83
CA ARG A 41 1.75 -12.91 5.91
C ARG A 41 1.66 -13.73 7.19
N ARG A 42 1.51 -13.07 8.34
CA ARG A 42 1.35 -13.75 9.64
C ARG A 42 0.13 -14.67 9.65
N LYS A 43 -1.00 -14.21 9.10
CA LYS A 43 -2.22 -15.02 9.03
C LYS A 43 -2.06 -16.23 8.11
N LEU A 44 -1.45 -16.08 6.93
CA LEU A 44 -1.19 -17.18 6.01
C LEU A 44 -0.25 -18.23 6.61
N ALA A 45 0.79 -17.79 7.33
CA ALA A 45 1.68 -18.69 8.05
C ALA A 45 0.93 -19.46 9.16
N ALA A 46 0.07 -18.79 9.93
CA ALA A 46 -0.78 -19.43 10.94
C ALA A 46 -1.74 -20.47 10.34
N LEU A 47 -2.18 -20.26 9.09
CA LEU A 47 -3.00 -21.21 8.32
C LEU A 47 -2.18 -22.32 7.65
N ARG A 48 -0.86 -22.41 7.90
CA ARG A 48 0.05 -23.39 7.32
C ARG A 48 0.06 -23.40 5.78
N ILE A 49 -0.17 -22.25 5.16
CA ILE A 49 0.05 -22.08 3.72
C ILE A 49 1.54 -22.19 3.43
N SER A 50 1.92 -22.87 2.35
CA SER A 50 3.34 -23.04 2.01
C SER A 50 4.03 -21.70 1.75
N GLU A 51 5.28 -21.60 2.18
CA GLU A 51 6.09 -20.38 2.00
C GLU A 51 6.19 -19.96 0.51
N ASP A 52 6.24 -20.92 -0.42
CA ASP A 52 6.22 -20.61 -1.86
C ASP A 52 4.96 -19.87 -2.31
N LYS A 53 3.79 -20.24 -1.77
CA LYS A 53 2.53 -19.56 -2.05
C LYS A 53 2.50 -18.19 -1.38
N ILE A 54 2.97 -18.10 -0.14
CA ILE A 54 3.07 -16.83 0.59
C ILE A 54 3.98 -15.86 -0.17
N LYS A 55 5.13 -16.32 -0.65
CA LYS A 55 6.07 -15.51 -1.44
C LYS A 55 5.44 -14.98 -2.73
N LYS A 56 4.65 -15.80 -3.43
CA LYS A 56 3.89 -15.37 -4.62
C LYS A 56 2.84 -14.30 -4.29
N ILE A 57 2.09 -14.47 -3.19
CA ILE A 57 1.09 -13.49 -2.74
C ILE A 57 1.73 -12.16 -2.29
N MET A 58 2.92 -12.23 -1.68
CA MET A 58 3.65 -11.04 -1.20
C MET A 58 4.40 -10.30 -2.32
N ALA A 59 4.52 -10.90 -3.51
CA ALA A 59 5.17 -10.29 -4.66
C ALA A 59 4.45 -8.99 -5.07
N ARG A 60 5.21 -8.10 -5.74
CA ARG A 60 4.65 -6.88 -6.33
C ARG A 60 3.61 -7.25 -7.41
N GLY A 61 2.51 -6.52 -7.45
CA GLY A 61 1.40 -6.72 -8.38
C GLY A 61 0.39 -7.80 -7.97
N ALA A 62 0.58 -8.46 -6.82
CA ALA A 62 -0.38 -9.42 -6.30
C ALA A 62 -1.39 -8.73 -5.37
N LEU A 63 -1.07 -8.65 -4.07
CA LEU A 63 -1.94 -7.99 -3.08
C LEU A 63 -2.06 -6.48 -3.26
N ASP A 64 -1.06 -5.84 -3.88
CA ASP A 64 -1.03 -4.40 -4.16
C ASP A 64 -1.88 -4.00 -5.37
N THR A 65 -2.44 -4.97 -6.09
CA THR A 65 -3.42 -4.74 -7.16
C THR A 65 -4.82 -4.87 -6.57
N LEU A 66 -5.22 -3.92 -5.73
CA LEU A 66 -6.51 -3.94 -5.04
C LEU A 66 -7.70 -3.69 -5.98
N THR A 67 -7.47 -3.01 -7.11
CA THR A 67 -8.51 -2.69 -8.08
C THR A 67 -8.01 -2.94 -9.50
N VAL A 68 -8.28 -4.13 -10.04
CA VAL A 68 -8.24 -4.34 -11.49
C VAL A 68 -9.57 -3.82 -12.02
N LEU A 69 -9.59 -2.56 -12.44
CA LEU A 69 -10.69 -2.06 -13.27
C LEU A 69 -10.51 -2.65 -14.67
N PRO A 70 -11.51 -3.41 -15.19
CA PRO A 70 -11.49 -3.80 -16.60
C PRO A 70 -11.35 -2.54 -17.45
N PRO A 71 -10.49 -2.50 -18.48
CA PRO A 71 -10.27 -1.30 -19.29
C PRO A 71 -11.57 -0.68 -19.81
N ALA A 72 -12.56 -1.50 -20.17
CA ALA A 72 -13.89 -1.08 -20.60
C ALA A 72 -14.68 -0.26 -19.55
N LYS A 73 -14.34 -0.34 -18.26
CA LYS A 73 -14.93 0.46 -17.18
C LYS A 73 -14.19 1.77 -16.90
N ILE A 74 -12.98 1.94 -17.44
CA ILE A 74 -12.19 3.17 -17.30
C ILE A 74 -12.77 4.26 -18.22
N GLU A 75 -13.19 3.90 -19.43
CA GLU A 75 -13.75 4.84 -20.42
C GLU A 75 -15.10 5.44 -20.00
N ARG A 76 -15.89 4.75 -19.19
CA ARG A 76 -17.26 5.21 -18.85
C ARG A 76 -17.34 6.13 -17.64
N GLY A 77 -16.22 6.36 -16.94
CA GLY A 77 -16.23 6.98 -15.62
C GLY A 77 -16.88 6.07 -14.59
N LEU A 78 -16.33 6.04 -13.37
CA LEU A 78 -16.91 5.27 -12.27
C LEU A 78 -18.24 5.93 -11.86
N SER A 79 -19.37 5.43 -12.37
CA SER A 79 -20.66 5.61 -11.73
C SER A 79 -20.69 4.70 -10.50
N LEU A 80 -20.28 5.26 -9.36
CA LEU A 80 -20.50 4.68 -8.03
C LEU A 80 -21.97 4.87 -7.63
#